data_AF-A0A245ZJ77-F1
#
_entry.id   AF-A0A245ZJ77-F1
#
_cell.length_a   1.000
_cell.length_b   1.000
_cell.length_c   1.000
_cell.angle_alpha   90.00
_cell.angle_beta   90.00
_cell.angle_gamma   90.00
#
_symmetry.space_group_name_H-M   'P 1'
#
loop_
_entity.id
_entity.type
_entity.pdbx_description
1 polymer ?
#
loop_
_entity_poly.entity_id
_entity_poly.type
_entity_poly.pdbx_seq_one_letter_code
_entity_poly.pdbx_strand_id
1 'polypeptide(L)'
;MAMEPAARVEDEIAHGYGMLAMVGGALVGVAAGVAVVGAIGLTGGLAAVAIAGAVAGGGLAGDQIASGLETIFNLPEPTTGVLTIGSPNVFVNGRAAIRAELSSAGGCSGAPFNHFTMSGAVIVREGSASVFINGQPASRLKSKLMCGAHIKSASPDVLIGGETVQTGFVFDLEAWTRSGLQILGIGALVGAGVFAAMAGAAAFGAFAGIGALGYAGMEGVGMIGDAIGPGYRDLLQGLVGMGMVVSGPKLAREGSIASERAKITELSNQGKIADARAILQRHVDAGDVDGIVRRLDVSSPRDGGHLRSGNGAAAKAEATRTGGVTLEGTPGGRVIDDWPDLGKKLPWDQGGKQLWGGASRNYTKGLSGDVRVLQTPKKAALGGGDIFKEYELPELDKGLRSGRITGITYDPTLPEPPPRP
;
A
#
# COMPACT_ATOMS: atom_id res chain seq x y z
N MET A 1 -27.24 -34.23 1.17
CA MET A 1 -27.96 -33.09 0.54
C MET A 1 -28.13 -32.02 1.59
N ALA A 2 -27.83 -30.77 1.27
CA ALA A 2 -28.08 -29.66 2.19
C ALA A 2 -29.59 -29.54 2.44
N MET A 3 -29.95 -29.32 3.70
CA MET A 3 -31.33 -29.06 4.14
C MET A 3 -31.34 -27.66 4.73
N GLU A 4 -32.18 -26.79 4.20
CA GLU A 4 -32.27 -25.41 4.67
C GLU A 4 -33.69 -25.11 5.18
N PRO A 5 -33.83 -24.25 6.20
CA PRO A 5 -35.11 -23.73 6.67
C PRO A 5 -36.05 -23.26 5.55
N ALA A 6 -37.30 -23.72 5.58
CA ALA A 6 -38.31 -23.35 4.59
C ALA A 6 -38.72 -21.87 4.71
N ALA A 7 -38.81 -21.18 3.58
CA ALA A 7 -39.19 -19.77 3.55
C ALA A 7 -40.71 -19.58 3.49
N ARG A 8 -41.19 -18.49 4.09
CA ARG A 8 -42.60 -18.16 4.31
C ARG A 8 -42.87 -16.69 4.06
N VAL A 9 -44.13 -16.34 3.80
CA VAL A 9 -44.57 -14.92 3.80
C VAL A 9 -44.22 -14.25 5.11
N GLU A 10 -43.82 -12.98 5.08
CA GLU A 10 -43.26 -12.14 6.15
C GLU A 10 -41.81 -12.45 6.53
N ASP A 11 -41.18 -13.47 5.93
CA ASP A 11 -39.76 -13.68 6.16
C ASP A 11 -38.96 -12.56 5.46
N GLU A 12 -37.96 -12.06 6.18
CA GLU A 12 -37.05 -10.99 5.74
C GLU A 12 -36.15 -11.43 4.59
N ILE A 13 -35.84 -10.48 3.71
CA ILE A 13 -34.78 -10.58 2.70
C ILE A 13 -33.68 -9.56 2.99
N ALA A 14 -32.45 -9.83 2.55
CA ALA A 14 -31.33 -8.91 2.69
C ALA A 14 -30.33 -9.01 1.54
N HIS A 15 -29.45 -8.02 1.47
CA HIS A 15 -28.17 -8.15 0.79
C HIS A 15 -27.06 -8.16 1.84
N GLY A 16 -25.93 -8.77 1.48
CA GLY A 16 -24.73 -8.74 2.30
C GLY A 16 -24.07 -7.35 2.34
N TYR A 17 -23.02 -7.26 3.15
CA TYR A 17 -22.21 -6.04 3.27
C TYR A 17 -21.13 -5.92 2.16
N GLY A 18 -20.99 -6.94 1.31
CA GLY A 18 -19.90 -7.04 0.34
C GLY A 18 -19.84 -5.85 -0.62
N MET A 19 -20.99 -5.42 -1.18
CA MET A 19 -21.03 -4.25 -2.08
C MET A 19 -20.53 -2.96 -1.42
N LEU A 20 -20.97 -2.67 -0.20
CA LEU A 20 -20.52 -1.50 0.54
C LEU A 20 -19.01 -1.53 0.75
N ALA A 21 -18.49 -2.68 1.16
CA ALA A 21 -17.08 -2.85 1.46
C ALA A 21 -16.20 -2.82 0.20
N MET A 22 -16.66 -3.41 -0.90
CA MET A 22 -16.00 -3.33 -2.21
C MET A 22 -15.92 -1.91 -2.71
N VAL A 23 -17.02 -1.15 -2.67
CA VAL A 23 -17.02 0.26 -3.10
C VAL A 23 -16.09 1.10 -2.22
N GLY A 24 -16.20 0.96 -0.90
CA GLY A 24 -15.33 1.67 0.04
C GLY A 24 -13.84 1.35 -0.19
N GLY A 25 -13.51 0.06 -0.32
CA GLY A 25 -12.16 -0.39 -0.58
C GLY A 25 -11.62 0.04 -1.94
N ALA A 26 -12.45 0.01 -3.00
CA ALA A 26 -12.08 0.47 -4.33
C ALA A 26 -11.76 1.97 -4.34
N LEU A 27 -12.50 2.80 -3.59
CA LEU A 27 -12.20 4.23 -3.45
C LEU A 27 -10.85 4.49 -2.76
N VAL A 28 -10.52 3.72 -1.72
CA VAL A 28 -9.17 3.74 -1.11
C VAL A 28 -8.13 3.31 -2.16
N GLY A 29 -8.44 2.29 -2.95
CA GLY A 29 -7.64 1.83 -4.08
C GLY A 29 -7.38 2.91 -5.13
N VAL A 30 -8.39 3.70 -5.51
CA VAL A 30 -8.21 4.85 -6.44
C VAL A 30 -7.20 5.83 -5.88
N ALA A 31 -7.38 6.27 -4.63
CA ALA A 31 -6.49 7.24 -4.00
C ALA A 31 -5.05 6.72 -3.90
N ALA A 32 -4.87 5.46 -3.50
CA ALA A 32 -3.58 4.80 -3.45
C ALA A 32 -2.95 4.67 -4.85
N GLY A 33 -3.71 4.25 -5.86
CA GLY A 33 -3.25 4.12 -7.23
C GLY A 33 -2.73 5.44 -7.80
N VAL A 34 -3.49 6.53 -7.63
CA VAL A 34 -3.07 7.88 -8.05
C VAL A 34 -1.81 8.33 -7.30
N ALA A 35 -1.72 8.05 -6.00
CA ALA A 35 -0.55 8.39 -5.21
C ALA A 35 0.69 7.58 -5.63
N VAL A 36 0.56 6.30 -5.99
CA VAL A 36 1.64 5.49 -6.58
C VAL A 36 2.10 6.10 -7.90
N VAL A 37 1.16 6.44 -8.79
CA VAL A 37 1.47 7.08 -10.09
C VAL A 37 2.30 8.35 -9.89
N GLY A 38 1.90 9.22 -8.95
CA GLY A 38 2.66 10.42 -8.62
C GLY A 38 4.02 10.14 -7.97
N ALA A 39 4.10 9.14 -7.08
CA ALA A 39 5.31 8.83 -6.33
C ALA A 39 6.49 8.39 -7.21
N ILE A 40 6.22 7.68 -8.31
CA ILE A 40 7.26 7.15 -9.21
C ILE A 40 7.16 7.70 -10.64
N GLY A 41 6.28 8.67 -10.88
CA GLY A 41 6.15 9.36 -12.17
C GLY A 41 5.64 8.47 -13.31
N LEU A 42 4.69 7.57 -13.04
CA LEU A 42 4.10 6.74 -14.09
C LEU A 42 3.30 7.59 -15.08
N THR A 43 3.34 7.22 -16.35
CA THR A 43 2.57 7.89 -17.41
C THR A 43 1.91 6.87 -18.33
N GLY A 44 0.91 7.33 -19.08
CA GLY A 44 0.22 6.51 -20.09
C GLY A 44 -0.36 5.22 -19.54
N GLY A 45 -0.18 4.11 -20.29
CA GLY A 45 -0.77 2.81 -19.95
C GLY A 45 -0.30 2.24 -18.62
N LEU A 46 0.95 2.48 -18.21
CA LEU A 46 1.46 1.97 -16.94
C LEU A 46 0.79 2.66 -15.73
N ALA A 47 0.44 3.95 -15.86
CA ALA A 47 -0.34 4.65 -14.84
C ALA A 47 -1.76 4.06 -14.70
N ALA A 48 -2.41 3.76 -15.82
CA ALA A 48 -3.73 3.13 -15.82
C ALA A 48 -3.68 1.73 -15.17
N VAL A 49 -2.65 0.93 -15.48
CA VAL A 49 -2.44 -0.39 -14.86
C VAL A 49 -2.26 -0.30 -13.35
N ALA A 50 -1.45 0.65 -12.86
CA ALA A 50 -1.23 0.83 -11.42
C ALA A 50 -2.53 1.22 -10.69
N ILE A 51 -3.32 2.12 -11.27
CA ILE A 51 -4.61 2.52 -10.69
C ILE A 51 -5.60 1.35 -10.72
N ALA A 52 -5.71 0.65 -11.85
CA ALA A 52 -6.58 -0.53 -11.97
C ALA A 52 -6.24 -1.61 -10.94
N GLY A 53 -4.95 -1.91 -10.76
CA GLY A 53 -4.49 -2.88 -9.77
C GLY A 53 -4.80 -2.44 -8.34
N ALA A 54 -4.63 -1.16 -8.01
CA ALA A 54 -4.95 -0.63 -6.69
C ALA A 54 -6.46 -0.61 -6.41
N VAL A 55 -7.29 -0.28 -7.41
CA VAL A 55 -8.76 -0.34 -7.31
C VAL A 55 -9.23 -1.77 -7.07
N ALA A 56 -8.73 -2.72 -7.86
CA ALA A 56 -9.04 -4.14 -7.68
C ALA A 56 -8.58 -4.65 -6.31
N GLY A 57 -7.33 -4.37 -5.94
CA GLY A 57 -6.77 -4.78 -4.65
C GLY A 57 -7.53 -4.18 -3.46
N GLY A 58 -7.88 -2.89 -3.52
CA GLY A 58 -8.66 -2.23 -2.48
C GLY A 58 -10.07 -2.78 -2.36
N GLY A 59 -10.77 -2.96 -3.49
CA GLY A 59 -12.14 -3.49 -3.50
C GLY A 59 -12.21 -4.93 -2.99
N LEU A 60 -11.34 -5.82 -3.47
CA LEU A 60 -11.28 -7.21 -3.01
C LEU A 60 -10.82 -7.33 -1.55
N ALA A 61 -9.92 -6.47 -1.09
CA ALA A 61 -9.52 -6.43 0.32
C ALA A 61 -10.70 -5.99 1.21
N GLY A 62 -11.46 -4.96 0.80
CA GLY A 62 -12.66 -4.52 1.52
C GLY A 62 -13.69 -5.63 1.64
N ASP A 63 -13.96 -6.31 0.53
CA ASP A 63 -14.85 -7.46 0.44
C ASP A 63 -14.46 -8.63 1.37
N GLN A 64 -13.18 -8.98 1.40
CA GLN A 64 -12.64 -10.01 2.30
C GLN A 64 -12.77 -9.61 3.78
N ILE A 65 -12.52 -8.34 4.11
CA ILE A 65 -12.74 -7.83 5.48
C ILE A 65 -14.22 -7.99 5.87
N ALA A 66 -15.15 -7.59 5.00
CA ALA A 66 -16.59 -7.71 5.29
C ALA A 66 -17.02 -9.18 5.44
N SER A 67 -16.60 -10.03 4.50
CA SER A 67 -16.92 -11.47 4.51
C SER A 67 -16.39 -12.15 5.78
N GLY A 68 -15.17 -11.81 6.20
CA GLY A 68 -14.57 -12.32 7.42
C GLY A 68 -15.28 -11.86 8.68
N LEU A 69 -15.61 -10.56 8.80
CA LEU A 69 -16.36 -10.02 9.93
C LEU A 69 -17.77 -10.62 10.02
N GLU A 70 -18.45 -10.76 8.89
CA GLU A 70 -19.78 -11.37 8.81
C GLU A 70 -19.75 -12.81 9.34
N THR A 71 -18.74 -13.58 8.93
CA THR A 71 -18.59 -14.98 9.35
C THR A 71 -18.20 -15.10 10.83
N ILE A 72 -17.26 -14.29 11.31
CA ILE A 72 -16.74 -14.36 12.69
C ILE A 72 -17.79 -13.91 13.72
N PHE A 73 -18.49 -12.81 13.42
CA PHE A 73 -19.41 -12.18 14.36
C PHE A 73 -20.88 -12.48 14.07
N ASN A 74 -21.18 -13.24 13.02
CA ASN A 74 -22.55 -13.50 12.55
C ASN A 74 -23.36 -12.19 12.44
N LEU A 75 -22.77 -11.21 11.72
CA LEU A 75 -23.31 -9.86 11.69
C LEU A 75 -24.73 -9.86 11.11
N PRO A 76 -25.69 -9.20 11.76
CA PRO A 76 -27.07 -9.20 11.29
C PRO A 76 -27.19 -8.35 10.03
N GLU A 77 -27.41 -9.00 8.89
CA GLU A 77 -27.60 -8.30 7.61
C GLU A 77 -28.79 -7.33 7.67
N PRO A 78 -28.70 -6.15 7.04
CA PRO A 78 -29.79 -5.18 7.05
C PRO A 78 -30.97 -5.73 6.24
N THR A 79 -32.15 -5.79 6.86
CA THR A 79 -33.37 -6.20 6.17
C THR A 79 -33.69 -5.20 5.06
N THR A 80 -33.76 -5.69 3.82
CA THR A 80 -34.05 -4.85 2.64
C THR A 80 -35.49 -4.97 2.18
N GLY A 81 -36.24 -5.95 2.68
CA GLY A 81 -37.64 -6.15 2.38
C GLY A 81 -38.20 -7.38 3.10
N VAL A 82 -39.47 -7.69 2.81
CA VAL A 82 -40.17 -8.87 3.34
C VAL A 82 -40.95 -9.55 2.24
N LEU A 83 -41.02 -10.88 2.30
CA LEU A 83 -41.82 -11.70 1.41
C LEU A 83 -43.31 -11.44 1.66
N THR A 84 -44.10 -11.17 0.63
CA THR A 84 -45.53 -10.82 0.80
C THR A 84 -46.47 -11.74 0.02
N ILE A 85 -45.96 -12.45 -0.98
CA ILE A 85 -46.77 -13.36 -1.82
C ILE A 85 -46.27 -14.80 -1.62
N GLY A 86 -47.16 -15.68 -1.17
CA GLY A 86 -46.88 -17.10 -0.90
C GLY A 86 -47.78 -18.06 -1.67
N SER A 87 -47.74 -19.34 -1.30
CA SER A 87 -48.67 -20.36 -1.77
C SER A 87 -50.10 -20.10 -1.26
N PRO A 88 -51.13 -20.33 -2.08
CA PRO A 88 -52.52 -20.16 -1.65
C PRO A 88 -53.02 -21.28 -0.72
N ASN A 89 -52.33 -22.42 -0.65
CA ASN A 89 -52.83 -23.61 0.04
C ASN A 89 -51.77 -24.47 0.73
N VAL A 90 -50.48 -24.15 0.60
CA VAL A 90 -49.40 -24.80 1.35
C VAL A 90 -48.84 -23.82 2.36
N PHE A 91 -48.90 -24.22 3.62
CA PHE A 91 -48.47 -23.40 4.76
C PHE A 91 -47.36 -24.11 5.51
N VAL A 92 -46.36 -23.35 5.94
CA VAL A 92 -45.32 -23.80 6.86
C VAL A 92 -45.50 -23.00 8.14
N ASN A 93 -45.80 -23.69 9.24
CA ASN A 93 -46.09 -23.07 10.55
C ASN A 93 -47.14 -21.95 10.45
N GLY A 94 -48.24 -22.24 9.74
CA GLY A 94 -49.37 -21.31 9.60
C GLY A 94 -49.14 -20.13 8.64
N ARG A 95 -47.93 -19.94 8.10
CA ARG A 95 -47.62 -18.89 7.12
C ARG A 95 -47.48 -19.50 5.73
N ALA A 96 -47.99 -18.83 4.70
CA ALA A 96 -47.95 -19.31 3.32
C ALA A 96 -46.50 -19.56 2.86
N ALA A 97 -46.23 -20.74 2.29
CA ALA A 97 -44.90 -21.16 1.86
C ALA A 97 -44.44 -20.40 0.60
N ILE A 98 -43.14 -20.21 0.44
CA ILE A 98 -42.57 -19.44 -0.67
C ILE A 98 -42.14 -20.35 -1.83
N ARG A 99 -42.44 -19.90 -3.04
CA ARG A 99 -42.22 -20.62 -4.30
C ARG A 99 -41.39 -19.76 -5.24
N ALA A 100 -40.40 -20.36 -5.88
CA ALA A 100 -39.74 -19.71 -7.00
C ALA A 100 -40.78 -19.35 -8.09
N GLU A 101 -40.51 -18.28 -8.85
CA GLU A 101 -41.36 -17.69 -9.91
C GLU A 101 -42.67 -17.05 -9.48
N LEU A 102 -43.40 -17.64 -8.52
CA LEU A 102 -44.77 -17.24 -8.17
C LEU A 102 -44.86 -16.46 -6.85
N SER A 103 -43.81 -16.48 -6.03
CA SER A 103 -43.72 -15.67 -4.80
C SER A 103 -42.82 -14.46 -5.00
N SER A 104 -43.05 -13.43 -4.19
CA SER A 104 -42.27 -12.20 -4.24
C SER A 104 -42.22 -11.48 -2.90
N ALA A 105 -41.20 -10.65 -2.73
CA ALA A 105 -41.23 -9.57 -1.76
C ALA A 105 -42.06 -8.38 -2.28
N GLY A 106 -42.61 -7.58 -1.35
CA GLY A 106 -43.38 -6.39 -1.69
C GLY A 106 -42.53 -5.20 -2.16
N GLY A 107 -41.22 -5.31 -2.01
CA GLY A 107 -40.22 -4.33 -2.42
C GLY A 107 -38.84 -4.74 -1.89
N CYS A 108 -37.81 -4.04 -2.34
CA CYS A 108 -36.45 -4.20 -1.86
C CYS A 108 -35.73 -2.84 -1.85
N SER A 109 -35.18 -2.42 -0.71
CA SER A 109 -34.44 -1.16 -0.58
C SER A 109 -33.09 -1.17 -1.29
N GLY A 110 -32.54 -2.36 -1.57
CA GLY A 110 -31.21 -2.51 -2.18
C GLY A 110 -30.05 -2.09 -1.27
N ALA A 111 -30.30 -1.88 0.02
CA ALA A 111 -29.26 -1.49 0.96
C ALA A 111 -28.30 -2.67 1.29
N PRO A 112 -27.00 -2.42 1.51
CA PRO A 112 -26.29 -1.18 1.22
C PRO A 112 -25.72 -1.20 -0.22
N PHE A 113 -26.09 -0.20 -1.03
CA PHE A 113 -25.54 0.07 -2.37
C PHE A 113 -25.64 -1.04 -3.44
N ASN A 114 -26.54 -2.01 -3.30
CA ASN A 114 -26.77 -3.04 -4.32
C ASN A 114 -27.63 -2.51 -5.48
N HIS A 115 -28.68 -1.77 -5.19
CA HIS A 115 -29.49 -1.10 -6.21
C HIS A 115 -30.33 0.02 -5.58
N PHE A 116 -30.94 0.87 -6.42
CA PHE A 116 -31.95 1.83 -5.95
C PHE A 116 -33.22 1.11 -5.50
N THR A 117 -33.99 1.71 -4.60
CA THR A 117 -35.22 1.12 -4.06
C THR A 117 -36.15 0.62 -5.17
N MET A 118 -36.45 -0.67 -5.13
CA MET A 118 -37.44 -1.32 -5.98
C MET A 118 -38.77 -1.37 -5.24
N SER A 119 -39.72 -0.54 -5.69
CA SER A 119 -41.10 -0.55 -5.20
C SER A 119 -41.91 -1.58 -5.99
N GLY A 120 -42.55 -2.53 -5.31
CA GLY A 120 -43.39 -3.56 -5.94
C GLY A 120 -42.79 -4.95 -5.91
N ALA A 121 -43.42 -5.88 -6.64
CA ALA A 121 -43.10 -7.30 -6.57
C ALA A 121 -41.66 -7.61 -7.01
N VAL A 122 -40.82 -8.03 -6.07
CA VAL A 122 -39.47 -8.54 -6.33
C VAL A 122 -39.53 -10.07 -6.28
N ILE A 123 -39.46 -10.70 -7.45
CA ILE A 123 -39.81 -12.11 -7.61
C ILE A 123 -38.70 -13.02 -7.08
N VAL A 124 -39.08 -14.10 -6.40
CA VAL A 124 -38.16 -15.15 -5.93
C VAL A 124 -37.73 -16.01 -7.13
N ARG A 125 -36.43 -16.25 -7.27
CA ARG A 125 -35.83 -16.90 -8.46
C ARG A 125 -35.08 -18.18 -8.14
N GLU A 126 -35.00 -18.56 -6.88
CA GLU A 126 -34.35 -19.79 -6.48
C GLU A 126 -35.23 -20.64 -5.57
N GLY A 127 -35.04 -21.96 -5.66
CA GLY A 127 -35.74 -22.93 -4.83
C GLY A 127 -35.09 -24.31 -4.89
N SER A 128 -35.80 -25.33 -4.42
CA SER A 128 -35.31 -26.72 -4.38
C SER A 128 -35.49 -27.42 -5.73
N ALA A 129 -34.46 -28.15 -6.15
CA ALA A 129 -34.50 -29.03 -7.32
C ALA A 129 -35.46 -30.23 -7.14
N SER A 130 -35.77 -30.61 -5.91
CA SER A 130 -36.45 -31.86 -5.58
C SER A 130 -37.75 -31.69 -4.79
N VAL A 131 -37.99 -30.51 -4.23
CA VAL A 131 -39.21 -30.20 -3.46
C VAL A 131 -39.98 -29.10 -4.17
N PHE A 132 -41.21 -29.41 -4.54
CA PHE A 132 -42.07 -28.50 -5.30
C PHE A 132 -43.33 -28.16 -4.51
N ILE A 133 -43.72 -26.90 -4.55
CA ILE A 133 -44.96 -26.40 -3.96
C ILE A 133 -45.79 -25.79 -5.09
N ASN A 134 -46.96 -26.37 -5.35
CA ASN A 134 -47.81 -26.02 -6.49
C ASN A 134 -47.08 -26.09 -7.85
N GLY A 135 -46.22 -27.10 -8.03
CA GLY A 135 -45.46 -27.29 -9.26
C GLY A 135 -44.22 -26.39 -9.41
N GLN A 136 -43.92 -25.54 -8.44
CA GLN A 136 -42.76 -24.64 -8.47
C GLN A 136 -41.71 -25.02 -7.42
N PRO A 137 -40.40 -24.82 -7.67
CA PRO A 137 -39.35 -25.06 -6.67
C PRO A 137 -39.63 -24.35 -5.36
N ALA A 138 -39.57 -25.09 -4.25
CA ALA A 138 -39.82 -24.54 -2.92
C ALA A 138 -38.60 -23.73 -2.44
N SER A 139 -38.81 -22.46 -2.09
CA SER A 139 -37.74 -21.57 -1.64
C SER A 139 -37.46 -21.73 -0.15
N ARG A 140 -36.21 -21.47 0.23
CA ARG A 140 -35.67 -21.71 1.56
C ARG A 140 -34.67 -20.62 1.93
N LEU A 141 -34.12 -20.66 3.14
CA LEU A 141 -33.06 -19.76 3.59
C LEU A 141 -31.96 -19.66 2.50
N LYS A 142 -31.46 -18.44 2.30
CA LYS A 142 -30.48 -18.07 1.26
C LYS A 142 -30.94 -18.16 -0.20
N SER A 143 -32.16 -18.62 -0.50
CA SER A 143 -32.69 -18.57 -1.87
C SER A 143 -32.77 -17.12 -2.35
N LYS A 144 -32.29 -16.84 -3.56
CA LYS A 144 -32.25 -15.49 -4.12
C LYS A 144 -33.51 -15.04 -4.83
N LEU A 145 -33.71 -13.74 -4.81
CA LEU A 145 -34.70 -12.99 -5.56
C LEU A 145 -34.05 -12.41 -6.83
N MET A 146 -34.87 -11.95 -7.77
CA MET A 146 -34.42 -11.40 -9.05
C MET A 146 -33.44 -10.21 -8.93
N CYS A 147 -33.42 -9.51 -7.79
CA CYS A 147 -32.53 -8.37 -7.54
C CYS A 147 -31.21 -8.76 -6.85
N GLY A 148 -30.96 -10.05 -6.60
CA GLY A 148 -29.76 -10.53 -5.91
C GLY A 148 -29.94 -10.73 -4.40
N ALA A 149 -30.92 -10.08 -3.77
CA ALA A 149 -31.24 -10.28 -2.36
C ALA A 149 -31.55 -11.75 -2.06
N HIS A 150 -31.14 -12.25 -0.91
CA HIS A 150 -31.48 -13.58 -0.43
C HIS A 150 -32.46 -13.54 0.74
N ILE A 151 -33.18 -14.65 0.92
CA ILE A 151 -34.05 -14.86 2.07
C ILE A 151 -33.18 -15.03 3.33
N LYS A 152 -33.33 -14.11 4.28
CA LYS A 152 -32.51 -13.96 5.49
C LYS A 152 -33.12 -14.64 6.72
N SER A 153 -34.44 -14.77 6.77
CA SER A 153 -35.14 -15.49 7.85
C SER A 153 -36.04 -16.57 7.28
N ALA A 154 -36.35 -17.59 8.07
CA ALA A 154 -37.06 -18.77 7.60
C ALA A 154 -37.70 -19.55 8.77
N SER A 155 -38.29 -20.72 8.47
CA SER A 155 -38.88 -21.62 9.46
C SER A 155 -37.86 -22.17 10.47
N PRO A 156 -38.15 -22.19 11.78
CA PRO A 156 -37.21 -22.73 12.78
C PRO A 156 -37.07 -24.26 12.74
N ASP A 157 -38.04 -24.98 12.18
CA ASP A 157 -38.20 -26.43 12.35
C ASP A 157 -38.62 -27.20 11.10
N VAL A 158 -38.99 -26.50 10.02
CA VAL A 158 -39.33 -27.13 8.73
C VAL A 158 -38.18 -26.92 7.76
N LEU A 159 -37.60 -28.02 7.31
CA LEU A 159 -36.44 -28.02 6.41
C LEU A 159 -36.83 -28.52 5.02
N ILE A 160 -36.30 -27.87 3.99
CA ILE A 160 -36.43 -28.26 2.60
C ILE A 160 -35.05 -28.70 2.09
N GLY A 161 -34.98 -29.95 1.63
CA GLY A 161 -33.77 -30.51 1.01
C GLY A 161 -33.70 -30.25 -0.50
N GLY A 162 -32.62 -30.72 -1.10
CA GLY A 162 -32.36 -30.65 -2.54
C GLY A 162 -31.36 -29.55 -2.90
N GLU A 163 -30.77 -29.66 -4.09
CA GLU A 163 -29.90 -28.62 -4.64
C GLU A 163 -30.69 -27.35 -4.96
N THR A 164 -30.00 -26.20 -5.02
CA THR A 164 -30.61 -24.94 -5.45
C THR A 164 -30.72 -24.92 -6.96
N VAL A 165 -31.93 -24.67 -7.46
CA VAL A 165 -32.17 -24.37 -8.88
C VAL A 165 -32.57 -22.91 -9.02
N GLN A 166 -32.00 -22.26 -10.02
CA GLN A 166 -32.35 -20.90 -10.42
C GLN A 166 -33.37 -20.98 -11.55
N THR A 167 -34.57 -20.42 -11.35
CA THR A 167 -35.70 -20.51 -12.28
C THR A 167 -35.80 -19.34 -13.26
N GLY A 168 -34.96 -18.31 -13.08
CA GLY A 168 -34.89 -17.18 -13.99
C GLY A 168 -33.70 -16.28 -13.70
N PHE A 169 -33.62 -15.13 -14.36
CA PHE A 169 -32.49 -14.21 -14.17
C PHE A 169 -32.43 -13.66 -12.72
N VAL A 170 -31.23 -13.71 -12.14
CA VAL A 170 -30.88 -13.08 -10.86
C VAL A 170 -29.81 -12.03 -11.14
N PHE A 171 -30.14 -10.77 -10.90
CA PHE A 171 -29.19 -9.67 -11.00
C PHE A 171 -28.38 -9.56 -9.70
N ASP A 172 -27.42 -10.46 -9.52
CA ASP A 172 -26.51 -10.44 -8.37
C ASP A 172 -25.38 -9.45 -8.62
N LEU A 173 -25.62 -8.18 -8.27
CA LEU A 173 -24.63 -7.12 -8.47
C LEU A 173 -23.38 -7.37 -7.62
N GLU A 174 -23.52 -7.91 -6.41
CA GLU A 174 -22.39 -8.21 -5.53
C GLU A 174 -21.44 -9.22 -6.17
N ALA A 175 -21.96 -10.36 -6.61
CA ALA A 175 -21.15 -11.38 -7.28
C ALA A 175 -20.54 -10.86 -8.58
N TRP A 176 -21.29 -10.03 -9.33
CA TRP A 176 -20.79 -9.41 -10.55
C TRP A 176 -19.63 -8.44 -10.29
N THR A 177 -19.77 -7.56 -9.29
CA THR A 177 -18.72 -6.59 -8.92
C THR A 177 -17.48 -7.30 -8.40
N ARG A 178 -17.63 -8.33 -7.56
CA ARG A 178 -16.51 -9.15 -7.06
C ARG A 178 -15.74 -9.78 -8.22
N SER A 179 -16.44 -10.42 -9.16
CA SER A 179 -15.86 -11.03 -10.35
C SER A 179 -15.19 -9.98 -11.25
N GLY A 180 -15.81 -8.81 -11.42
CA GLY A 180 -15.26 -7.69 -12.17
C GLY A 180 -13.95 -7.17 -11.59
N LEU A 181 -13.86 -7.04 -10.25
CA LEU A 181 -12.64 -6.63 -9.56
C LEU A 181 -11.54 -7.70 -9.67
N GLN A 182 -11.88 -8.99 -9.61
CA GLN A 182 -10.92 -10.08 -9.83
C GLN A 182 -10.33 -10.02 -11.25
N ILE A 183 -11.18 -9.85 -12.26
CA ILE A 183 -10.74 -9.70 -13.66
C ILE A 183 -9.87 -8.47 -13.82
N LEU A 184 -10.26 -7.34 -13.21
CA LEU A 184 -9.48 -6.10 -13.24
C LEU A 184 -8.10 -6.29 -12.59
N GLY A 185 -8.05 -6.97 -11.44
CA GLY A 185 -6.80 -7.26 -10.72
C GLY A 185 -5.86 -8.16 -11.51
N ILE A 186 -6.38 -9.24 -12.10
CA ILE A 186 -5.61 -10.13 -12.98
C ILE A 186 -5.13 -9.36 -14.21
N GLY A 187 -5.99 -8.56 -14.84
CA GLY A 187 -5.64 -7.72 -15.98
C GLY A 187 -4.53 -6.71 -15.65
N ALA A 188 -4.60 -6.08 -14.48
CA ALA A 188 -3.56 -5.17 -14.01
C ALA A 188 -2.24 -5.90 -13.73
N LEU A 189 -2.28 -7.09 -13.12
CA LEU A 189 -1.10 -7.91 -12.87
C LEU A 189 -0.42 -8.31 -14.20
N VAL A 190 -1.20 -8.80 -15.17
CA VAL A 190 -0.69 -9.15 -16.51
C VAL A 190 -0.13 -7.91 -17.20
N GLY A 191 -0.84 -6.79 -17.17
CA GLY A 191 -0.38 -5.52 -17.74
C GLY A 191 0.94 -5.05 -17.14
N ALA A 192 1.07 -5.11 -15.81
CA ALA A 192 2.30 -4.75 -15.10
C ALA A 192 3.46 -5.69 -15.50
N GLY A 193 3.18 -6.99 -15.64
CA GLY A 193 4.14 -7.98 -16.12
C GLY A 193 4.62 -7.69 -17.54
N VAL A 194 3.73 -7.30 -18.46
CA VAL A 194 4.09 -6.90 -19.83
C VAL A 194 5.00 -5.67 -19.81
N PHE A 195 4.65 -4.64 -19.04
CA PHE A 195 5.51 -3.45 -18.91
C PHE A 195 6.87 -3.78 -18.28
N ALA A 196 6.90 -4.66 -17.28
CA ALA A 196 8.15 -5.11 -16.67
C ALA A 196 9.01 -5.92 -17.66
N ALA A 197 8.41 -6.77 -18.49
CA ALA A 197 9.10 -7.49 -19.56
C ALA A 197 9.68 -6.54 -20.62
N MET A 198 8.92 -5.51 -21.02
CA MET A 198 9.41 -4.48 -21.94
C MET A 198 10.58 -3.68 -21.35
N ALA A 199 10.63 -3.48 -20.03
CA ALA A 199 11.74 -2.86 -19.33
C ALA A 199 12.98 -3.76 -19.20
N GLY A 200 12.86 -5.05 -19.55
CA GLY A 200 13.95 -6.03 -19.61
C GLY A 200 13.86 -7.14 -18.57
N ALA A 201 14.68 -8.18 -18.76
CA ALA A 201 14.63 -9.41 -17.95
C ALA A 201 14.83 -9.17 -16.45
N ALA A 202 15.69 -8.22 -16.07
CA ALA A 202 15.90 -7.88 -14.66
C ALA A 202 14.65 -7.25 -14.02
N ALA A 203 13.98 -6.34 -14.72
CA ALA A 203 12.75 -5.71 -14.25
C ALA A 203 11.60 -6.73 -14.15
N PHE A 204 11.46 -7.60 -15.16
CA PHE A 204 10.50 -8.70 -15.12
C PHE A 204 10.79 -9.69 -13.98
N GLY A 205 12.05 -10.07 -13.78
CA GLY A 205 12.46 -10.95 -12.69
C GLY A 205 12.14 -10.36 -11.32
N ALA A 206 12.38 -9.06 -11.13
CA ALA A 206 12.00 -8.36 -9.90
C ALA A 206 10.49 -8.33 -9.71
N PHE A 207 9.72 -8.01 -10.76
CA PHE A 207 8.26 -8.01 -10.72
C PHE A 207 7.70 -9.40 -10.38
N ALA A 208 8.14 -10.44 -11.08
CA ALA A 208 7.70 -11.81 -10.85
C ALA A 208 8.08 -12.30 -9.45
N GLY A 209 9.29 -11.96 -8.97
CA GLY A 209 9.74 -12.28 -7.61
C GLY A 209 8.88 -11.61 -6.54
N ILE A 210 8.59 -10.31 -6.68
CA ILE A 210 7.70 -9.58 -5.76
C ILE A 210 6.29 -10.16 -5.80
N GLY A 211 5.75 -10.45 -6.99
CA GLY A 211 4.43 -11.05 -7.14
C GLY A 211 4.32 -12.44 -6.49
N ALA A 212 5.33 -13.30 -6.70
CA ALA A 212 5.37 -14.63 -6.10
C ALA A 212 5.49 -14.58 -4.57
N LEU A 213 6.36 -13.69 -4.04
CA LEU A 213 6.50 -13.47 -2.60
C LEU A 213 5.21 -12.92 -1.99
N GLY A 214 4.56 -11.97 -2.68
CA GLY A 214 3.27 -11.43 -2.27
C GLY A 214 2.20 -12.53 -2.19
N TYR A 215 2.07 -13.36 -3.23
CA TYR A 215 1.13 -14.49 -3.25
C TYR A 215 1.41 -15.48 -2.11
N ALA A 216 2.66 -15.92 -1.95
CA ALA A 216 3.04 -16.84 -0.89
C ALA A 216 2.80 -16.26 0.51
N GLY A 217 3.08 -14.97 0.70
CA GLY A 217 2.80 -14.26 1.95
C GLY A 217 1.30 -14.24 2.27
N MET A 218 0.45 -13.94 1.28
CA MET A 218 -1.00 -13.91 1.46
C MET A 218 -1.59 -15.30 1.74
N GLU A 219 -1.10 -16.35 1.07
CA GLU A 219 -1.52 -17.72 1.39
C GLU A 219 -1.07 -18.12 2.80
N GLY A 220 0.13 -17.70 3.22
CA GLY A 220 0.60 -17.85 4.60
C GLY A 220 -0.33 -17.20 5.63
N VAL A 221 -0.76 -15.96 5.37
CA VAL A 221 -1.77 -15.26 6.20
C VAL A 221 -3.10 -16.03 6.21
N GLY A 222 -3.51 -16.58 5.06
CA GLY A 222 -4.72 -17.37 4.93
C GLY A 222 -4.68 -18.65 5.78
N MET A 223 -3.58 -19.39 5.72
CA MET A 223 -3.35 -20.59 6.53
C MET A 223 -3.39 -20.30 8.04
N ILE A 224 -2.81 -19.17 8.47
CA ILE A 224 -2.92 -18.72 9.87
C ILE A 224 -4.38 -18.42 10.22
N GLY A 225 -5.12 -17.77 9.34
CA GLY A 225 -6.55 -17.50 9.51
C GLY A 225 -7.37 -18.78 9.63
N ASP A 226 -7.20 -19.73 8.73
CA ASP A 226 -7.89 -21.03 8.75
C ASP A 226 -7.65 -21.80 10.06
N ALA A 227 -6.43 -21.68 10.62
CA ALA A 227 -6.08 -22.31 11.90
C ALA A 227 -6.78 -21.66 13.11
N ILE A 228 -7.19 -20.39 13.01
CA ILE A 228 -7.92 -19.70 14.09
C ILE A 228 -9.40 -20.08 14.05
N GLY A 229 -10.01 -20.09 12.86
CA GLY A 229 -11.40 -20.50 12.67
C GLY A 229 -12.06 -19.89 11.44
N PRO A 230 -13.37 -20.19 11.23
CA PRO A 230 -14.12 -19.70 10.09
C PRO A 230 -14.09 -18.17 9.97
N GLY A 231 -13.89 -17.65 8.76
CA GLY A 231 -13.87 -16.22 8.46
C GLY A 231 -12.55 -15.49 8.76
N TYR A 232 -11.64 -16.07 9.55
CA TYR A 232 -10.36 -15.42 9.87
C TYR A 232 -9.39 -15.35 8.69
N ARG A 233 -9.44 -16.30 7.73
CA ARG A 233 -8.69 -16.20 6.47
C ARG A 233 -9.04 -14.91 5.74
N ASP A 234 -10.32 -14.70 5.48
CA ASP A 234 -10.81 -13.54 4.74
C ASP A 234 -10.52 -12.24 5.50
N LEU A 235 -10.78 -12.21 6.82
CA LEU A 235 -10.49 -11.03 7.62
C LEU A 235 -9.00 -10.64 7.58
N LEU A 236 -8.10 -11.60 7.85
CA LEU A 236 -6.67 -11.32 7.93
C LEU A 236 -6.08 -10.99 6.55
N GLN A 237 -6.46 -11.73 5.51
CA GLN A 237 -6.03 -11.43 4.14
C GLN A 237 -6.56 -10.06 3.71
N GLY A 238 -7.83 -9.75 3.97
CA GLY A 238 -8.39 -8.44 3.65
C GLY A 238 -7.68 -7.30 4.37
N LEU A 239 -7.37 -7.44 5.66
CA LEU A 239 -6.63 -6.43 6.43
C LEU A 239 -5.20 -6.23 5.91
N VAL A 240 -4.47 -7.32 5.65
CA VAL A 240 -3.11 -7.25 5.10
C VAL A 240 -3.12 -6.66 3.69
N GLY A 241 -4.06 -7.09 2.84
CA GLY A 241 -4.26 -6.56 1.49
C GLY A 241 -4.56 -5.07 1.49
N MET A 242 -5.48 -4.61 2.35
CA MET A 242 -5.78 -3.19 2.50
C MET A 242 -4.56 -2.41 3.03
N GLY A 243 -3.83 -2.97 3.99
CA GLY A 243 -2.59 -2.39 4.49
C GLY A 243 -1.54 -2.21 3.40
N MET A 244 -1.42 -3.17 2.47
CA MET A 244 -0.56 -3.05 1.29
C MET A 244 -1.03 -1.97 0.31
N VAL A 245 -2.34 -1.84 0.06
CA VAL A 245 -2.89 -0.76 -0.78
C VAL A 245 -2.56 0.60 -0.18
N VAL A 246 -2.81 0.79 1.12
CA VAL A 246 -2.56 2.08 1.81
C VAL A 246 -1.07 2.41 1.90
N SER A 247 -0.21 1.41 2.14
CA SER A 247 1.24 1.61 2.23
C SER A 247 1.96 1.67 0.88
N GLY A 248 1.32 1.18 -0.19
CA GLY A 248 1.85 1.12 -1.55
C GLY A 248 2.50 2.42 -2.05
N PRO A 249 1.84 3.59 -1.98
CA PRO A 249 2.43 4.86 -2.40
C PRO A 249 3.73 5.20 -1.68
N LYS A 250 3.77 4.96 -0.36
CA LYS A 250 4.96 5.20 0.46
C LYS A 250 6.08 4.25 0.05
N LEU A 251 5.79 2.96 -0.06
CA LEU A 251 6.77 1.95 -0.48
C LEU A 251 7.32 2.23 -1.88
N ALA A 252 6.47 2.65 -2.83
CA ALA A 252 6.88 3.04 -4.16
C ALA A 252 7.83 4.26 -4.14
N ARG A 253 7.51 5.28 -3.32
CA ARG A 253 8.38 6.46 -3.13
C ARG A 253 9.73 6.08 -2.53
N GLU A 254 9.73 5.28 -1.45
CA GLU A 254 10.97 4.80 -0.82
C GLU A 254 11.82 3.99 -1.81
N GLY A 255 11.19 3.10 -2.58
CA GLY A 255 11.85 2.31 -3.61
C GLY A 255 12.48 3.18 -4.71
N SER A 256 11.77 4.20 -5.20
CA SER A 256 12.32 5.17 -6.15
C SER A 256 13.50 5.94 -5.58
N ILE A 257 13.41 6.40 -4.33
CA ILE A 257 14.51 7.09 -3.65
C ILE A 257 15.74 6.19 -3.53
N ALA A 258 15.55 4.92 -3.12
CA ALA A 258 16.64 3.97 -2.98
C ALA A 258 17.30 3.65 -4.33
N SER A 259 16.50 3.46 -5.38
CA SER A 259 16.99 3.24 -6.75
C SER A 259 17.79 4.43 -7.27
N GLU A 260 17.27 5.66 -7.10
CA GLU A 260 17.98 6.89 -7.48
C GLU A 260 19.27 7.05 -6.68
N ARG A 261 19.26 6.79 -5.37
CA ARG A 261 20.48 6.81 -4.54
C ARG A 261 21.54 5.84 -5.06
N ALA A 262 21.15 4.60 -5.36
CA ALA A 262 22.06 3.60 -5.89
C ALA A 262 22.65 4.03 -7.24
N LYS A 263 21.82 4.59 -8.13
CA LYS A 263 22.27 5.08 -9.43
C LYS A 263 23.20 6.28 -9.33
N ILE A 264 22.91 7.23 -8.44
CA ILE A 264 23.76 8.40 -8.14
C ILE A 264 25.11 7.93 -7.62
N THR A 265 25.11 6.95 -6.71
CA THR A 265 26.33 6.37 -6.13
C THR A 265 27.21 5.75 -7.21
N GLU A 266 26.62 4.94 -8.08
CA GLU A 266 27.32 4.31 -9.20
C GLU A 266 27.94 5.35 -10.15
N LEU A 267 27.16 6.34 -10.58
CA LEU A 267 27.64 7.41 -11.47
C LEU A 267 28.76 8.23 -10.82
N SER A 268 28.61 8.56 -9.53
CA SER A 268 29.64 9.27 -8.77
C SER A 268 30.95 8.47 -8.69
N ASN A 269 30.87 7.15 -8.45
CA ASN A 269 32.04 6.27 -8.42
C ASN A 269 32.73 6.14 -9.78
N GLN A 270 31.97 6.23 -10.87
CA GLN A 270 32.50 6.31 -12.25
C GLN A 270 33.04 7.69 -12.62
N GLY A 271 32.98 8.70 -11.73
CA GLY A 271 33.36 10.08 -12.01
C GLY A 271 32.36 10.85 -12.88
N LYS A 272 31.19 10.27 -13.18
CA LYS A 272 30.12 10.87 -14.00
C LYS A 272 29.23 11.78 -13.14
N ILE A 273 29.83 12.81 -12.55
CA ILE A 273 29.16 13.72 -11.62
C ILE A 273 28.04 14.51 -12.30
N ALA A 274 28.21 14.91 -13.56
CA ALA A 274 27.17 15.62 -14.31
C ALA A 274 25.89 14.76 -14.47
N ASP A 275 26.04 13.47 -14.78
CA ASP A 275 24.93 12.54 -14.91
C ASP A 275 24.24 12.29 -13.56
N ALA A 276 25.02 12.17 -12.48
CA ALA A 276 24.49 12.04 -11.13
C ALA A 276 23.68 13.29 -10.71
N ARG A 277 24.18 14.48 -11.05
CA ARG A 277 23.50 15.77 -10.83
C ARG A 277 22.20 15.86 -11.62
N ALA A 278 22.16 15.33 -12.86
CA ALA A 278 20.93 15.32 -13.67
C ALA A 278 19.77 14.56 -12.99
N ILE A 279 20.05 13.51 -12.22
CA ILE A 279 19.03 12.77 -11.44
C ILE A 279 18.48 13.64 -10.30
N LEU A 280 19.34 14.43 -9.65
CA LEU A 280 18.95 15.34 -8.56
C LEU A 280 18.31 16.63 -9.05
N GLN A 281 18.56 17.04 -10.29
CA GLN A 281 18.19 18.36 -10.84
C GLN A 281 16.72 18.70 -10.61
N ARG A 282 15.80 17.76 -10.84
CA ARG A 282 14.36 18.00 -10.62
C ARG A 282 14.02 18.38 -9.17
N HIS A 283 14.74 17.83 -8.20
CA HIS A 283 14.54 18.10 -6.77
C HIS A 283 15.19 19.43 -6.37
N VAL A 284 16.32 19.76 -7.01
CA VAL A 284 16.97 21.07 -6.88
C VAL A 284 16.05 22.17 -7.43
N ASP A 285 15.46 21.97 -8.60
CA ASP A 285 14.55 22.94 -9.22
C ASP A 285 13.26 23.11 -8.43
N ALA A 286 12.78 22.05 -7.77
CA ALA A 286 11.62 22.09 -6.88
C ALA A 286 11.93 22.65 -5.47
N GLY A 287 13.22 22.83 -5.12
CA GLY A 287 13.63 23.19 -3.77
C GLY A 287 13.39 22.09 -2.72
N ASP A 288 13.26 20.82 -3.14
CA ASP A 288 13.00 19.68 -2.27
C ASP A 288 14.28 19.20 -1.56
N VAL A 289 14.64 19.91 -0.49
CA VAL A 289 15.84 19.61 0.32
C VAL A 289 15.84 18.18 0.86
N ASP A 290 14.71 17.69 1.39
CA ASP A 290 14.59 16.31 1.90
C ASP A 290 14.76 15.30 0.76
N GLY A 291 14.12 15.56 -0.38
CA GLY A 291 14.26 14.74 -1.58
C GLY A 291 15.70 14.63 -2.07
N ILE A 292 16.49 15.70 -1.99
CA ILE A 292 17.91 15.67 -2.33
C ILE A 292 18.68 14.85 -1.30
N VAL A 293 18.59 15.22 -0.01
CA VAL A 293 19.36 14.61 1.08
C VAL A 293 19.14 13.10 1.15
N ARG A 294 17.91 12.64 0.95
CA ARG A 294 17.58 11.21 0.97
C ARG A 294 18.13 10.44 -0.22
N ARG A 295 18.58 11.10 -1.28
CA ARG A 295 19.17 10.46 -2.46
C ARG A 295 20.70 10.46 -2.46
N LEU A 296 21.32 11.00 -1.41
CA LEU A 296 22.77 11.00 -1.25
C LEU A 296 23.22 9.78 -0.45
N ASP A 297 24.12 8.98 -1.03
CA ASP A 297 24.91 8.02 -0.26
C ASP A 297 26.12 8.74 0.34
N VAL A 298 25.99 9.09 1.61
CA VAL A 298 27.04 9.73 2.40
C VAL A 298 27.66 8.76 3.39
N SER A 299 27.72 7.46 3.07
CA SER A 299 28.31 6.47 3.97
C SER A 299 29.85 6.54 4.00
N SER A 300 30.42 6.10 5.12
CA SER A 300 31.87 5.89 5.27
C SER A 300 32.17 4.47 5.76
N PRO A 301 33.39 3.97 5.54
CA PRO A 301 33.90 2.82 6.25
C PRO A 301 33.92 3.05 7.77
N ARG A 302 33.96 1.94 8.53
CA ARG A 302 34.28 1.97 9.96
C ARG A 302 35.69 2.55 10.16
N ASP A 303 35.87 3.36 11.21
CA ASP A 303 37.13 4.07 11.53
C ASP A 303 37.60 5.04 10.42
N GLY A 304 36.75 5.30 9.42
CA GLY A 304 37.07 6.15 8.26
C GLY A 304 36.39 7.52 8.29
N GLY A 305 35.62 7.83 9.32
CA GLY A 305 34.81 9.05 9.41
C GLY A 305 35.64 10.29 9.72
N HIS A 306 35.72 11.22 8.77
CA HIS A 306 36.33 12.54 8.97
C HIS A 306 35.27 13.65 8.86
N LEU A 307 35.02 14.35 9.97
CA LEU A 307 34.25 15.58 10.00
C LEU A 307 35.19 16.77 9.80
N ARG A 308 34.70 17.87 9.23
CA ARG A 308 35.57 19.01 8.89
C ARG A 308 34.96 20.36 9.22
N SER A 309 35.80 21.28 9.72
CA SER A 309 35.44 22.69 9.91
C SER A 309 36.58 23.61 9.44
N GLY A 310 36.33 24.38 8.39
CA GLY A 310 37.32 25.28 7.78
C GLY A 310 37.78 24.77 6.42
N ASN A 311 39.09 24.57 6.24
CA ASN A 311 39.70 24.26 4.95
C ASN A 311 39.31 22.87 4.42
N GLY A 312 38.31 22.83 3.52
CA GLY A 312 37.78 21.59 2.96
C GLY A 312 38.77 20.82 2.08
N ALA A 313 39.58 21.51 1.28
CA ALA A 313 40.57 20.87 0.41
C ALA A 313 41.65 20.14 1.24
N ALA A 314 42.17 20.79 2.28
CA ALA A 314 43.12 20.17 3.20
C ALA A 314 42.49 19.01 3.98
N ALA A 315 41.24 19.15 4.44
CA ALA A 315 40.53 18.09 5.14
C ALA A 315 40.33 16.84 4.27
N LYS A 316 39.98 17.02 2.99
CA LYS A 316 39.80 15.92 2.03
C LYS A 316 41.11 15.20 1.74
N ALA A 317 42.21 15.94 1.59
CA ALA A 317 43.54 15.37 1.43
C ALA A 317 43.97 14.55 2.65
N GLU A 318 43.75 15.10 3.85
CA GLU A 318 44.09 14.44 5.12
C GLU A 318 43.25 13.19 5.37
N ALA A 319 41.94 13.25 5.13
CA ALA A 319 41.06 12.09 5.22
C ALA A 319 41.52 10.97 4.26
N THR A 320 41.84 11.31 3.01
CA THR A 320 42.35 10.34 2.03
C THR A 320 43.68 9.72 2.47
N ARG A 321 44.59 10.54 3.00
CA ARG A 321 45.92 10.11 3.51
C ARG A 321 45.81 9.09 4.65
N THR A 322 44.76 9.22 5.46
CA THR A 322 44.53 8.38 6.65
C THR A 322 43.55 7.24 6.39
N GLY A 323 43.18 7.00 5.13
CA GLY A 323 42.29 5.91 4.73
C GLY A 323 40.81 6.15 5.04
N GLY A 324 40.44 7.40 5.36
CA GLY A 324 39.07 7.80 5.59
C GLY A 324 38.49 8.67 4.47
N VAL A 325 37.34 9.25 4.74
CA VAL A 325 36.58 10.07 3.80
C VAL A 325 35.97 11.24 4.56
N THR A 326 35.87 12.42 3.94
CA THR A 326 35.01 13.50 4.45
C THR A 326 33.61 13.39 3.83
N LEU A 327 32.63 14.15 4.32
CA LEU A 327 31.30 14.22 3.69
C LEU A 327 31.42 14.42 2.16
N GLU A 328 32.21 15.39 1.72
CA GLU A 328 32.42 15.75 0.31
C GLU A 328 33.29 14.73 -0.46
N GLY A 329 33.89 13.78 0.24
CA GLY A 329 34.59 12.64 -0.34
C GLY A 329 33.66 11.46 -0.63
N THR A 330 32.50 11.38 0.02
CA THR A 330 31.52 10.30 -0.18
C THR A 330 30.90 10.35 -1.58
N PRO A 331 30.34 9.24 -2.10
CA PRO A 331 29.70 9.23 -3.41
C PRO A 331 28.61 10.30 -3.55
N GLY A 332 27.75 10.47 -2.55
CA GLY A 332 26.70 11.49 -2.52
C GLY A 332 27.24 12.90 -2.28
N GLY A 333 28.21 13.06 -1.39
CA GLY A 333 28.80 14.37 -1.11
C GLY A 333 29.50 14.96 -2.34
N ARG A 334 30.25 14.16 -3.11
CA ARG A 334 30.88 14.61 -4.37
C ARG A 334 29.89 15.20 -5.38
N VAL A 335 28.63 14.76 -5.35
CA VAL A 335 27.61 15.20 -6.31
C VAL A 335 27.12 16.60 -5.98
N ILE A 336 26.95 16.91 -4.69
CA ILE A 336 26.49 18.22 -4.22
C ILE A 336 27.63 19.23 -3.99
N ASP A 337 28.86 18.74 -3.82
CA ASP A 337 30.06 19.56 -3.66
C ASP A 337 30.31 20.42 -4.89
N ASP A 338 30.65 21.69 -4.69
CA ASP A 338 30.91 22.69 -5.74
C ASP A 338 29.92 22.62 -6.93
N TRP A 339 28.61 22.54 -6.65
CA TRP A 339 27.57 22.57 -7.68
C TRP A 339 26.97 23.99 -7.80
N PRO A 340 27.30 24.76 -8.86
CA PRO A 340 26.87 26.16 -8.96
C PRO A 340 25.37 26.34 -8.99
N ASP A 341 24.65 25.48 -9.72
CA ASP A 341 23.20 25.61 -9.85
C ASP A 341 22.46 25.24 -8.55
N LEU A 342 23.00 24.30 -7.78
CA LEU A 342 22.53 24.02 -6.42
C LEU A 342 22.64 25.27 -5.54
N GLY A 343 23.78 25.96 -5.56
CA GLY A 343 23.99 27.18 -4.78
C GLY A 343 23.10 28.35 -5.21
N LYS A 344 22.76 28.44 -6.51
CA LYS A 344 21.82 29.45 -7.02
C LYS A 344 20.37 29.16 -6.61
N LYS A 345 19.95 27.89 -6.66
CA LYS A 345 18.58 27.46 -6.37
C LYS A 345 18.29 27.33 -4.88
N LEU A 346 19.30 26.95 -4.11
CA LEU A 346 19.27 26.81 -2.66
C LEU A 346 20.39 27.65 -2.03
N PRO A 347 20.25 29.00 -2.00
CA PRO A 347 21.14 29.87 -1.24
C PRO A 347 21.27 29.41 0.22
N TRP A 348 22.35 29.80 0.88
CA TRP A 348 22.66 29.33 2.24
C TRP A 348 21.51 29.55 3.24
N ASP A 349 20.89 30.72 3.20
CA ASP A 349 19.75 31.15 4.01
C ASP A 349 18.40 30.57 3.54
N GLN A 350 18.35 30.00 2.33
CA GLN A 350 17.15 29.50 1.67
C GLN A 350 17.35 28.05 1.21
N GLY A 351 17.46 27.14 2.18
CA GLY A 351 17.53 25.69 1.95
C GLY A 351 18.95 25.14 1.88
N GLY A 352 19.95 25.94 1.54
CA GLY A 352 21.35 25.50 1.46
C GLY A 352 21.91 25.01 2.80
N LYS A 353 21.65 25.75 3.89
CA LYS A 353 22.03 25.31 5.25
C LYS A 353 21.34 24.00 5.64
N GLN A 354 20.05 23.86 5.33
CA GLN A 354 19.27 22.65 5.63
C GLN A 354 19.76 21.44 4.82
N LEU A 355 20.15 21.64 3.56
CA LEU A 355 20.72 20.61 2.70
C LEU A 355 22.04 20.09 3.24
N TRP A 356 23.00 20.99 3.49
CA TRP A 356 24.30 20.61 4.03
C TRP A 356 24.18 20.05 5.45
N GLY A 357 23.29 20.62 6.27
CA GLY A 357 23.00 20.11 7.60
C GLY A 357 22.39 18.71 7.58
N GLY A 358 21.41 18.46 6.70
CA GLY A 358 20.79 17.15 6.52
C GLY A 358 21.77 16.09 6.04
N ALA A 359 22.60 16.42 5.05
CA ALA A 359 23.67 15.53 4.56
C ALA A 359 24.70 15.22 5.66
N SER A 360 25.14 16.26 6.39
CA SER A 360 26.11 16.13 7.49
C SER A 360 25.57 15.31 8.66
N ARG A 361 24.28 15.48 9.00
CA ARG A 361 23.58 14.66 10.00
C ARG A 361 23.55 13.19 9.59
N ASN A 362 23.18 12.90 8.34
CA ASN A 362 23.12 11.52 7.84
C ASN A 362 24.51 10.86 7.81
N TYR A 363 25.53 11.61 7.38
CA TYR A 363 26.92 11.18 7.41
C TYR A 363 27.37 10.85 8.84
N THR A 364 27.18 11.79 9.78
CA THR A 364 27.59 11.62 11.18
C THR A 364 26.85 10.47 11.88
N LYS A 365 25.56 10.30 11.57
CA LYS A 365 24.74 9.18 12.05
C LYS A 365 25.27 7.83 11.54
N GLY A 366 25.88 7.79 10.36
CA GLY A 366 26.48 6.59 9.76
C GLY A 366 27.89 6.26 10.26
N LEU A 367 28.61 7.20 10.87
CA LEU A 367 29.98 6.97 11.35
C LEU A 367 30.03 5.88 12.42
N SER A 368 31.13 5.14 12.49
CA SER A 368 31.33 4.15 13.55
C SER A 368 32.82 3.91 13.81
N GLY A 369 33.15 3.51 15.04
CA GLY A 369 34.54 3.37 15.46
C GLY A 369 35.17 4.70 15.88
N ASP A 370 36.45 4.90 15.57
CA ASP A 370 37.14 6.17 15.78
C ASP A 370 36.72 7.21 14.73
N VAL A 371 36.41 8.42 15.18
CA VAL A 371 35.98 9.53 14.33
C VAL A 371 36.97 10.68 14.48
N ARG A 372 37.39 11.27 13.37
CA ARG A 372 38.30 12.42 13.38
C ARG A 372 37.56 13.71 13.02
N VAL A 373 37.81 14.76 13.80
CA VAL A 373 37.25 16.10 13.57
C VAL A 373 38.39 17.02 13.18
N LEU A 374 38.55 17.24 11.88
CA LEU A 374 39.60 18.07 11.31
C LEU A 374 39.16 19.54 11.29
N GLN A 375 39.94 20.43 11.88
CA GLN A 375 39.59 21.84 12.02
C GLN A 375 40.79 22.74 11.74
N THR A 376 40.54 23.95 11.23
CA THR A 376 41.57 25.01 11.30
C THR A 376 41.65 25.55 12.73
N PRO A 377 42.80 26.09 13.17
CA PRO A 377 42.93 26.66 14.51
C PRO A 377 41.83 27.68 14.84
N LYS A 378 41.46 28.54 13.88
CA LYS A 378 40.36 29.52 14.07
C LYS A 378 39.01 28.87 14.29
N LYS A 379 38.70 27.79 13.54
CA LYS A 379 37.41 27.09 13.70
C LYS A 379 37.37 26.27 14.98
N ALA A 380 38.48 25.64 15.37
CA ALA A 380 38.61 24.94 16.63
C ALA A 380 38.37 25.87 17.83
N ALA A 381 38.94 27.08 17.81
CA ALA A 381 38.74 28.09 18.85
C ALA A 381 37.26 28.53 19.00
N LEU A 382 36.43 28.34 17.98
CA LEU A 382 34.99 28.65 17.98
C LEU A 382 34.10 27.43 18.29
N GLY A 383 34.70 26.29 18.65
CA GLY A 383 33.99 25.02 18.85
C GLY A 383 33.47 24.39 17.55
N GLY A 384 34.03 24.76 16.40
CA GLY A 384 33.66 24.26 15.07
C GLY A 384 32.76 25.19 14.27
N GLY A 385 32.48 24.78 13.03
CA GLY A 385 31.55 25.47 12.12
C GLY A 385 30.09 25.30 12.54
N ASP A 386 29.19 26.08 11.95
CA ASP A 386 27.77 26.06 12.33
C ASP A 386 27.09 24.73 11.99
N ILE A 387 27.42 24.13 10.84
CA ILE A 387 26.95 22.79 10.49
C ILE A 387 27.44 21.74 11.51
N PHE A 388 28.72 21.79 11.89
CA PHE A 388 29.28 20.88 12.88
C PHE A 388 28.53 20.99 14.20
N LYS A 389 28.37 22.20 14.74
CA LYS A 389 27.70 22.43 16.03
C LYS A 389 26.22 22.05 16.02
N GLU A 390 25.49 22.36 14.93
CA GLU A 390 24.04 22.20 14.88
C GLU A 390 23.58 20.80 14.41
N TYR A 391 24.34 20.14 13.54
CA TYR A 391 23.93 18.89 12.89
C TYR A 391 24.81 17.68 13.21
N GLU A 392 26.12 17.88 13.38
CA GLU A 392 27.08 16.77 13.54
C GLU A 392 27.31 16.45 15.03
N LEU A 393 27.58 17.46 15.85
CA LEU A 393 27.87 17.31 17.28
C LEU A 393 26.76 16.55 18.04
N PRO A 394 25.45 16.83 17.84
CA PRO A 394 24.40 16.04 18.49
C PRO A 394 24.39 14.55 18.09
N GLU A 395 24.78 14.23 16.84
CA GLU A 395 24.84 12.85 16.36
C GLU A 395 26.12 12.12 16.79
N LEU A 396 27.22 12.86 17.00
CA LEU A 396 28.43 12.35 17.67
C LEU A 396 28.12 11.94 19.11
N ASP A 397 27.44 12.80 19.87
CA ASP A 397 27.06 12.53 21.25
C ASP A 397 26.16 11.29 21.37
N LYS A 398 25.18 11.16 20.46
CA LYS A 398 24.34 9.94 20.36
C LYS A 398 25.18 8.72 19.99
N GLY A 399 26.16 8.88 19.10
CA GLY A 399 27.07 7.81 18.68
C GLY A 399 27.92 7.28 19.84
N LEU A 400 28.45 8.18 20.67
CA LEU A 400 29.19 7.82 21.88
C LEU A 400 28.30 7.10 22.89
N ARG A 401 27.12 7.65 23.18
CA ARG A 401 26.17 7.05 24.15
C ARG A 401 25.68 5.66 23.74
N SER A 402 25.53 5.43 22.44
CA SER A 402 25.14 4.12 21.89
C SER A 402 26.30 3.14 21.71
N GLY A 403 27.55 3.58 21.92
CA GLY A 403 28.76 2.77 21.66
C GLY A 403 29.08 2.56 20.18
N ARG A 404 28.32 3.19 19.26
CA ARG A 404 28.60 3.19 17.82
C ARG A 404 29.93 3.87 17.50
N ILE A 405 30.20 4.97 18.19
CA ILE A 405 31.47 5.71 18.13
C ILE A 405 32.28 5.32 19.37
N THR A 406 33.51 4.86 19.15
CA THR A 406 34.41 4.39 20.22
C THR A 406 35.42 5.45 20.65
N GLY A 407 35.66 6.45 19.79
CA GLY A 407 36.61 7.54 20.04
C GLY A 407 36.32 8.73 19.14
N ILE A 408 36.65 9.93 19.62
CA ILE A 408 36.65 11.15 18.83
C ILE A 408 38.00 11.84 18.99
N THR A 409 38.72 11.99 17.88
CA THR A 409 39.99 12.72 17.84
C THR A 409 39.75 14.09 17.21
N TYR A 410 39.96 15.15 17.99
CA TYR A 410 39.92 16.53 17.48
C TYR A 410 41.31 16.94 17.00
N ASP A 411 41.42 17.34 15.74
CA ASP A 411 42.66 17.75 15.09
C ASP A 411 42.53 19.20 14.59
N PRO A 412 43.03 20.19 15.34
CA PRO A 412 42.99 21.59 14.96
C PRO A 412 44.16 22.03 14.07
N THR A 413 44.80 21.13 13.33
CA THR A 413 46.04 21.45 12.56
C THR A 413 45.81 21.77 11.08
N LEU A 414 44.56 21.81 10.60
CA LEU A 414 44.32 22.15 9.20
C LEU A 414 44.85 23.57 8.89
N PRO A 415 45.56 23.77 7.76
CA PRO A 415 45.97 25.10 7.35
C PRO A 415 44.74 25.97 7.05
N GLU A 416 44.81 27.27 7.35
CA GLU A 416 43.76 28.20 6.97
C GLU A 416 43.55 28.21 5.44
N PRO A 417 42.31 28.33 4.95
CA PRO A 417 42.05 28.37 3.52
C PRO A 417 42.66 29.63 2.91
N PRO A 418 43.03 29.60 1.61
CA PRO A 418 43.49 30.79 0.92
C PRO A 418 42.42 31.90 0.98
N PRO A 419 42.80 33.19 0.98
CA PRO A 419 41.85 34.28 0.92
C PRO A 419 40.97 34.11 -0.33
N ARG A 420 39.64 34.16 -0.15
CA ARG A 420 38.72 34.18 -1.29
C ARG A 420 38.95 35.48 -2.09
N PRO A 421 38.98 35.41 -3.43
CA PRO A 421 39.18 36.58 -4.28
C PRO A 421 38.06 37.62 -4.11
#